data_AF-A0A7C6W9J7-F1
#
_entry.id   AF-A0A7C6W9J7-F1
#
_cell.length_a   1.000
_cell.length_b   1.000
_cell.length_c   1.000
_cell.angle_alpha   90.00
_cell.angle_beta   90.00
_cell.angle_gamma   90.00
#
_symmetry.space_group_name_H-M   'P 1'
#
loop_
_entity.id
_entity.type
_entity.pdbx_description
1 polymer ?
#
loop_
_entity_poly.entity_id
_entity_poly.type
_entity_poly.pdbx_seq_one_letter_code
_entity_poly.pdbx_strand_id
1 'polypeptide(L)'
;GGVYSYLGTADIQEVETRINEGDREARLVLEAMILQIAKNIGAMAAVLEGQVDGIVITGGLAHSQYITGRIRERVGFIAPVLIYPGEEEMAALAEGALRVLTGQEEARHYTGKGGI
;
A
#
# COMPACT_ATOMS: atom_id res chain seq x y z
N GLY A 1 12.82 6.38 -9.09
CA GLY A 1 11.58 6.29 -9.88
C GLY A 1 10.44 6.91 -9.10
N GLY A 2 9.28 7.16 -9.74
CA GLY A 2 8.11 7.69 -9.04
C GLY A 2 8.29 9.13 -8.53
N VAL A 3 7.64 9.46 -7.41
CA VAL A 3 7.63 10.80 -6.79
C VAL A 3 9.04 11.41 -6.71
N TYR A 4 10.02 10.64 -6.25
CA TYR A 4 11.42 11.09 -6.13
C TYR A 4 12.03 11.56 -7.47
N SER A 5 11.74 10.86 -8.56
CA SER A 5 12.30 11.21 -9.87
C SER A 5 11.75 12.51 -10.46
N TYR A 6 10.53 12.91 -10.06
CA TYR A 6 9.92 14.15 -10.53
C TYR A 6 10.15 15.31 -9.57
N LEU A 7 10.12 15.07 -8.25
CA LEU A 7 10.12 16.15 -7.25
C LEU A 7 11.43 16.27 -6.46
N GLY A 8 12.37 15.34 -6.66
CA GLY A 8 13.66 15.30 -5.96
C GLY A 8 13.58 14.85 -4.50
N THR A 9 12.41 14.41 -4.03
CA THR A 9 12.19 13.97 -2.66
C THR A 9 11.28 12.74 -2.61
N ALA A 10 11.53 11.87 -1.63
CA ALA A 10 10.67 10.74 -1.30
C ALA A 10 9.83 11.01 -0.04
N ASP A 11 10.03 12.17 0.60
CA ASP A 11 9.26 12.58 1.76
C ASP A 11 7.89 13.08 1.34
N ILE A 12 6.86 12.30 1.65
CA ILE A 12 5.47 12.64 1.32
C ILE A 12 4.96 13.84 2.12
N GLN A 13 5.43 14.06 3.36
CA GLN A 13 5.03 15.22 4.15
C GLN A 13 5.55 16.51 3.52
N GLU A 14 6.78 16.46 3.00
CA GLU A 14 7.35 17.57 2.23
C GLU A 14 6.51 17.84 0.96
N VAL A 15 6.17 16.79 0.21
CA VAL A 15 5.36 16.93 -1.02
C VAL A 15 3.98 17.50 -0.72
N GLU A 16 3.31 17.05 0.34
CA GLU A 16 2.02 17.62 0.78
C GLU A 16 2.14 19.09 1.17
N THR A 17 3.23 19.47 1.84
CA THR A 17 3.52 20.86 2.19
C THR A 17 3.64 21.72 0.92
N ARG A 18 4.42 21.29 -0.08
CA ARG A 18 4.53 21.98 -1.37
C ARG A 18 3.17 22.15 -2.05
N ILE A 19 2.32 21.11 -2.00
CA ILE A 19 0.96 21.14 -2.57
C ILE A 19 0.08 22.20 -1.89
N ASN A 20 0.19 22.32 -0.56
CA ASN A 20 -0.55 23.31 0.24
C ASN A 20 -0.06 24.74 -0.04
N GLU A 21 1.23 24.91 -0.33
CA GLU A 21 1.84 26.18 -0.77
C GLU A 21 1.52 26.54 -2.24
N GLY A 22 0.86 25.63 -2.97
CA GLY A 22 0.36 25.88 -4.33
C GLY A 22 1.21 25.29 -5.44
N ASP A 23 2.17 24.42 -5.13
CA ASP A 23 2.95 23.69 -6.13
C ASP A 23 2.04 22.75 -6.94
N ARG A 24 1.82 23.12 -8.20
CA ARG A 24 0.97 22.40 -9.15
C ARG A 24 1.63 21.13 -9.67
N GLU A 25 2.95 21.13 -9.79
CA GLU A 25 3.71 19.97 -10.28
C GLU A 25 3.72 18.88 -9.22
N ALA A 26 4.01 19.24 -7.96
CA ALA A 26 3.90 18.31 -6.84
C ALA A 26 2.51 17.68 -6.75
N ARG A 27 1.45 18.49 -6.92
CA ARG A 27 0.08 18.00 -6.94
C ARG A 27 -0.17 17.02 -8.09
N LEU A 28 0.26 17.35 -9.30
CA LEU A 28 0.08 16.50 -10.48
C LEU A 28 0.76 15.14 -10.29
N VAL A 29 2.01 15.14 -9.81
CA VAL A 29 2.78 13.92 -9.59
C VAL A 29 2.14 13.05 -8.50
N LEU A 30 1.74 13.65 -7.38
CA LEU A 30 1.13 12.89 -6.28
C LEU A 30 -0.25 12.32 -6.68
N GLU A 31 -1.07 13.11 -7.39
CA GLU A 31 -2.35 12.64 -7.94
C GLU A 31 -2.18 11.52 -8.96
N ALA A 32 -1.13 11.56 -9.79
CA ALA A 32 -0.81 10.48 -10.71
C ALA A 32 -0.47 9.18 -9.98
N MET A 33 0.30 9.26 -8.88
CA MET A 33 0.58 8.10 -8.02
C MET A 33 -0.70 7.54 -7.40
N ILE A 34 -1.56 8.39 -6.83
CA ILE A 34 -2.86 8.00 -6.26
C ILE A 34 -3.72 7.31 -7.32
N LEU A 35 -3.78 7.84 -8.54
CA LEU A 35 -4.55 7.25 -9.63
C LEU A 35 -4.00 5.88 -10.02
N GLN A 36 -2.67 5.70 -10.06
CA GLN A 36 -2.06 4.41 -10.37
C GLN A 36 -2.40 3.37 -9.30
N ILE A 37 -2.36 3.74 -8.02
CA ILE A 37 -2.77 2.85 -6.92
C ILE A 37 -4.25 2.45 -7.08
N ALA A 38 -5.13 3.43 -7.31
CA ALA A 38 -6.57 3.15 -7.50
C ALA A 38 -6.84 2.24 -8.71
N LYS A 39 -6.13 2.43 -9.82
CA LYS A 39 -6.21 1.55 -10.99
C LYS A 39 -5.78 0.13 -10.68
N ASN A 40 -4.71 -0.05 -9.90
CA ASN A 40 -4.24 -1.38 -9.52
C ASN A 40 -5.25 -2.08 -8.61
N ILE A 41 -5.89 -1.35 -7.67
CA ILE A 41 -6.98 -1.88 -6.85
C ILE A 41 -8.15 -2.33 -7.74
N GLY A 42 -8.57 -1.51 -8.70
CA GLY A 42 -9.63 -1.87 -9.66
C GLY A 42 -9.26 -3.10 -10.51
N ALA A 43 -7.99 -3.23 -10.91
CA ALA A 43 -7.52 -4.41 -11.63
C ALA A 43 -7.61 -5.68 -10.77
N MET A 44 -7.25 -5.60 -9.48
CA MET A 44 -7.38 -6.74 -8.55
C MET A 44 -8.83 -7.07 -8.23
N ALA A 45 -9.73 -6.08 -8.21
CA ALA A 45 -11.15 -6.34 -8.08
C ALA A 45 -11.68 -7.20 -9.24
N ALA A 46 -11.19 -6.98 -10.47
CA ALA A 46 -11.53 -7.83 -11.61
C ALA A 46 -11.00 -9.26 -11.47
N VAL A 47 -9.81 -9.46 -10.88
CA VAL A 47 -9.27 -10.79 -10.58
C VAL A 47 -10.17 -11.57 -9.62
N LEU A 48 -10.79 -10.87 -8.67
CA LEU A 48 -11.73 -11.44 -7.71
C LEU A 48 -13.18 -11.47 -8.21
N GLU A 49 -13.41 -11.27 -9.52
CA GLU A 49 -14.74 -11.22 -10.13
C GLU A 49 -15.69 -10.19 -9.46
N GLY A 50 -15.12 -9.12 -8.91
CA GLY A 50 -15.85 -8.10 -8.16
C GLY A 50 -16.28 -8.53 -6.75
N GLN A 51 -15.99 -9.75 -6.32
CA GLN A 51 -16.30 -10.27 -4.99
C GLN A 51 -15.20 -9.85 -4.00
N VAL A 52 -15.21 -8.58 -3.62
CA VAL A 52 -14.21 -7.98 -2.72
C VAL A 52 -14.86 -7.67 -1.37
N ASP A 53 -14.41 -8.33 -0.31
CA ASP A 53 -14.91 -8.09 1.05
C ASP A 53 -14.38 -6.78 1.65
N GLY A 54 -13.16 -6.40 1.28
CA GLY A 54 -12.53 -5.18 1.78
C GLY A 54 -11.24 -4.85 1.03
N ILE A 55 -10.89 -3.57 1.05
CA ILE A 55 -9.64 -3.04 0.52
C ILE A 55 -8.81 -2.55 1.70
N VAL A 56 -7.66 -3.18 1.91
CA VAL A 56 -6.74 -2.81 2.99
C VAL A 56 -5.64 -1.91 2.44
N ILE A 57 -5.50 -0.72 3.03
CA ILE A 57 -4.38 0.20 2.77
C ILE A 57 -3.45 0.17 3.99
N THR A 58 -2.22 -0.27 3.76
CA THR A 58 -1.16 -0.42 4.78
C THR A 58 0.15 0.18 4.30
N GLY A 59 1.22 0.08 5.09
CA GLY A 59 2.54 0.64 4.81
C GLY A 59 2.68 2.10 5.22
N GLY A 60 3.87 2.66 5.02
CA GLY A 60 4.18 4.04 5.45
C GLY A 60 3.27 5.12 4.83
N LEU A 61 2.80 4.93 3.60
CA LEU A 61 1.91 5.89 2.91
C LEU A 61 0.51 5.96 3.55
N ALA A 62 0.10 4.93 4.29
CA ALA A 62 -1.21 4.90 4.93
C ALA A 62 -1.36 5.91 6.07
N HIS A 63 -0.25 6.54 6.53
CA HIS A 63 -0.29 7.66 7.46
C HIS A 63 -0.80 8.96 6.82
N SER A 64 -0.70 9.10 5.49
CA SER A 64 -1.19 10.30 4.79
C SER A 64 -2.70 10.24 4.63
N GLN A 65 -3.41 11.14 5.31
CA GLN A 65 -4.87 11.29 5.13
C GLN A 65 -5.22 11.82 3.74
N TYR A 66 -4.36 12.65 3.15
CA TYR A 66 -4.53 13.14 1.78
C TYR A 66 -4.54 11.96 0.81
N ILE A 67 -3.48 11.14 0.82
CA ILE A 67 -3.35 10.00 -0.09
C ILE A 67 -4.47 8.99 0.16
N THR A 68 -4.66 8.55 1.40
CA THR A 68 -5.65 7.51 1.72
C THR A 68 -7.08 7.96 1.46
N GLY A 69 -7.42 9.22 1.73
CA GLY A 69 -8.72 9.81 1.42
C GLY A 69 -8.99 9.80 -0.09
N ARG A 70 -8.03 10.28 -0.88
CA ARG A 70 -8.15 10.33 -2.35
C ARG A 70 -8.21 8.94 -2.99
N ILE A 71 -7.51 7.95 -2.44
CA ILE A 71 -7.65 6.55 -2.87
C ILE A 71 -9.06 6.05 -2.53
N ARG A 72 -9.51 6.24 -1.29
CA ARG A 72 -10.84 5.79 -0.81
C ARG A 72 -11.97 6.36 -1.67
N GLU A 73 -11.93 7.65 -2.02
CA GLU A 73 -12.90 8.29 -2.91
C GLU A 73 -13.03 7.57 -4.26
N ARG A 74 -11.92 7.02 -4.77
CA ARG A 74 -11.87 6.38 -6.08
C ARG A 74 -12.30 4.93 -6.05
N VAL A 75 -12.00 4.21 -4.99
CA VAL A 75 -12.16 2.74 -4.93
C VAL A 75 -13.25 2.28 -3.97
N GLY A 76 -13.81 3.18 -3.16
CA GLY A 76 -14.83 2.83 -2.16
C GLY A 76 -16.13 2.29 -2.74
N PHE A 77 -16.37 2.44 -4.05
CA PHE A 77 -17.49 1.79 -4.73
C PHE A 77 -17.30 0.27 -4.87
N ILE A 78 -16.07 -0.23 -4.76
CA ILE A 78 -15.73 -1.65 -4.90
C ILE A 78 -16.05 -2.39 -3.60
N ALA A 79 -15.53 -1.89 -2.48
CA ALA A 79 -15.66 -2.50 -1.16
C ALA A 79 -15.28 -1.50 -0.04
N PRO A 80 -15.59 -1.80 1.24
CA PRO A 80 -15.10 -1.01 2.38
C PRO A 80 -13.58 -0.84 2.38
N VAL A 81 -13.10 0.38 2.62
CA VAL A 81 -11.66 0.69 2.66
C VAL A 81 -11.18 0.81 4.11
N LEU A 82 -10.37 -0.15 4.52
CA LEU A 82 -9.75 -0.24 5.84
C LEU A 82 -8.32 0.31 5.79
N ILE A 83 -7.95 1.17 6.74
CA ILE A 83 -6.62 1.77 6.81
C ILE A 83 -5.93 1.25 8.06
N TYR A 84 -4.79 0.60 7.86
CA TYR A 84 -3.92 0.10 8.93
C TYR A 84 -2.51 0.62 8.69
N PRO A 85 -2.15 1.79 9.24
CA PRO A 85 -0.83 2.38 9.01
C PRO A 85 0.30 1.55 9.62
N GLY A 86 1.45 1.52 8.95
CA GLY A 86 2.63 0.78 9.39
C GLY A 86 2.72 -0.63 8.80
N GLU A 87 3.71 -1.39 9.24
CA GLU A 87 4.05 -2.70 8.63
C GLU A 87 4.21 -3.83 9.67
N GLU A 88 4.20 -3.52 10.98
CA GLU A 88 4.31 -4.47 12.12
C GLU A 88 5.26 -5.67 11.88
N GLU A 89 6.38 -5.44 11.17
CA GLU A 89 7.22 -6.50 10.62
C GLU A 89 7.84 -7.38 11.71
N MET A 90 8.35 -6.77 12.78
CA MET A 90 9.00 -7.49 13.86
C MET A 90 8.05 -8.41 14.61
N ALA A 91 6.81 -7.96 14.82
CA ALA A 91 5.76 -8.79 15.43
C ALA A 91 5.38 -9.94 14.49
N ALA A 92 5.15 -9.66 13.20
CA ALA A 92 4.84 -10.69 12.21
C ALA A 92 5.93 -11.77 12.09
N LEU A 93 7.20 -11.38 12.15
CA LEU A 93 8.34 -12.30 12.16
C LEU A 93 8.37 -13.16 13.43
N ALA A 94 8.21 -12.53 14.60
CA ALA A 94 8.20 -13.23 15.88
C ALA A 94 7.03 -14.23 15.97
N GLU A 95 5.84 -13.82 15.55
CA GLU A 95 4.65 -14.68 15.50
C GLU A 95 4.83 -15.83 14.52
N GLY A 96 5.43 -15.58 13.34
CA GLY A 96 5.77 -16.63 12.38
C GLY A 96 6.71 -17.68 12.97
N ALA A 97 7.76 -17.25 13.68
CA ALA A 97 8.67 -18.17 14.35
C ALA A 97 7.97 -18.94 15.49
N LEU A 98 7.11 -18.27 16.26
CA LEU A 98 6.37 -18.88 17.36
C LEU A 98 5.42 -19.98 16.87
N ARG A 99 4.72 -19.78 15.74
CA ARG A 99 3.84 -20.82 15.15
C ARG A 99 4.60 -22.10 14.83
N VAL A 100 5.84 -21.99 14.34
CA VAL A 100 6.72 -23.14 14.09
C VAL A 100 7.15 -23.81 15.39
N LEU A 101 7.63 -23.02 16.36
CA LEU A 101 8.10 -23.53 17.65
C LEU A 101 6.99 -24.22 18.47
N THR A 102 5.73 -23.83 18.26
CA THR A 102 4.56 -24.39 18.94
C THR A 102 3.84 -25.49 18.15
N GLY A 103 4.34 -25.85 16.96
CA GLY A 103 3.76 -26.91 16.12
C GLY A 103 2.44 -26.53 15.43
N GLN A 104 2.10 -25.24 15.36
CA GLN A 104 0.94 -24.75 14.62
C GLN A 104 1.22 -24.65 13.11
N GLU A 105 2.49 -24.53 12.71
CA GLU A 105 2.94 -24.44 11.33
C GLU A 105 4.23 -25.28 11.13
N GLU A 106 4.37 -25.95 9.99
CA GLU A 106 5.60 -26.68 9.66
C GLU A 106 6.64 -25.75 9.04
N ALA A 107 7.90 -25.85 9.50
CA ALA A 107 9.00 -25.09 8.92
C ALA A 107 9.27 -25.53 7.47
N ARG A 108 9.25 -24.57 6.53
CA ARG A 108 9.58 -24.83 5.13
C ARG A 108 11.09 -24.87 4.93
N HIS A 109 11.59 -25.88 4.21
CA HIS A 109 13.00 -25.99 3.85
C HIS A 109 13.25 -25.39 2.46
N TYR A 110 13.95 -24.25 2.42
CA TYR A 110 14.33 -23.61 1.16
C TYR A 110 15.46 -24.41 0.48
N THR A 111 15.20 -24.97 -0.70
CA THR A 111 16.17 -25.83 -1.44
C THR A 111 17.04 -25.06 -2.42
N GLY A 112 16.76 -23.77 -2.67
CA GLY A 112 17.46 -22.95 -3.66
C GLY A 112 17.29 -23.39 -5.12
N LYS A 113 16.54 -24.48 -5.38
CA LYS A 113 16.19 -24.91 -6.73
C LYS A 113 14.83 -24.30 -7.07
N GLY A 114 14.83 -23.30 -7.95
CA GLY A 114 13.59 -22.70 -8.45
C GLY A 114 12.74 -23.76 -9.14
N GLY A 115 11.55 -24.00 -8.59
CA GLY A 115 10.52 -24.79 -9.28
C GLY A 115 9.96 -23.95 -10.42
N ILE A 116 10.22 -24.38 -11.65
CA ILE A 116 9.38 -24.12 -12.81
C ILE A 116 8.80 -25.47 -13.24
#